data_AF-A0A8J6F7H8-F1
#
_entry.id   AF-A0A8J6F7H8-F1
#
_cell.length_a   1.000
_cell.length_b   1.000
_cell.length_c   1.000
_cell.angle_alpha   90.00
_cell.angle_beta   90.00
_cell.angle_gamma   90.00
#
_symmetry.space_group_name_H-M   'P 1'
#
loop_
_entity.id
_entity.type
_entity.pdbx_description
1 polymer ?
#
loop_
_entity_poly.entity_id
_entity_poly.type
_entity_poly.pdbx_seq_one_letter_code
_entity_poly.pdbx_strand_id
1 'polypeptide(L)'
;MNTVDLEKLGRFPVMNALSGETVELQLLWRENTTVLFFLRRFGCQVCRWTAKEVSKLQESFNANQIRLIGIGPERVGLQEFVNGKYFTGELYLDESKQSYKELGFKRYNALSIVPAALGKKVRDVVTKVISSSREYIPGS
;
A
#
# COMPACT_ATOMS: atom_id res chain seq x y z
N MET A 1 -18.45 -2.61 -3.32
CA MET A 1 -17.31 -1.82 -2.81
C MET A 1 -17.74 -1.27 -1.47
N ASN A 2 -16.95 -1.45 -0.41
CA ASN A 2 -17.24 -0.74 0.85
C ASN A 2 -17.08 0.75 0.57
N THR A 3 -18.09 1.55 0.94
CA THR A 3 -18.00 3.01 0.88
C THR A 3 -16.96 3.47 1.90
N VAL A 4 -16.00 4.28 1.46
CA VAL A 4 -15.00 4.86 2.37
C VAL A 4 -15.66 5.95 3.18
N ASP A 5 -15.62 5.83 4.50
CA ASP A 5 -16.07 6.87 5.43
C ASP A 5 -14.94 7.89 5.63
N LEU A 6 -15.03 9.01 4.92
CA LEU A 6 -14.02 10.07 4.94
C LEU A 6 -13.99 10.84 6.26
N GLU A 7 -15.11 10.95 6.96
CA GLU A 7 -15.21 11.60 8.28
C GLU A 7 -14.44 10.79 9.32
N LYS A 8 -14.61 9.46 9.28
CA LYS A 8 -13.87 8.56 10.16
C LYS A 8 -12.38 8.50 9.79
N LEU A 9 -12.08 8.39 8.49
CA LEU A 9 -10.69 8.37 7.99
C LEU A 9 -9.93 9.65 8.36
N GLY A 10 -10.61 10.80 8.27
CA GLY A 10 -10.03 12.12 8.48
C GLY A 10 -9.49 12.38 9.88
N ARG A 11 -9.99 11.67 10.89
CA ARG A 11 -9.62 11.84 12.30
C ARG A 11 -8.30 11.18 12.68
N PHE A 12 -7.76 10.30 11.84
CA PHE A 12 -6.53 9.61 12.20
C PHE A 12 -5.32 10.55 12.09
N PRO A 13 -4.40 10.51 13.08
CA PRO A 13 -3.21 11.33 13.04
C PRO A 13 -2.21 10.79 12.01
N VAL A 14 -1.59 11.69 11.27
CA VAL A 14 -0.47 11.42 10.37
C VAL A 14 0.65 12.42 10.61
N MET A 15 1.89 11.95 10.50
CA MET A 15 3.07 12.75 10.82
C MET A 15 3.83 13.11 9.56
N ASN A 16 4.12 14.39 9.34
CA ASN A 16 4.98 14.82 8.24
C ASN A 16 6.35 14.15 8.39
N ALA A 17 6.79 13.46 7.35
CA ALA A 17 7.97 12.61 7.39
C ALA A 17 9.28 13.41 7.53
N LEU A 18 9.27 14.70 7.21
CA LEU A 18 10.44 15.58 7.24
C LEU A 18 10.44 16.48 8.48
N SER A 19 9.33 17.17 8.76
CA SER A 19 9.25 18.08 9.91
C SER A 19 8.95 17.38 11.24
N GLY A 20 8.38 16.17 11.20
CA GLY A 20 7.89 15.47 12.40
C GLY A 20 6.58 16.03 12.96
N GLU A 21 5.99 17.04 12.34
CA GLU A 21 4.71 17.61 12.74
C GLU A 21 3.58 16.60 12.54
N THR A 22 2.72 16.43 13.56
CA THR A 22 1.56 15.55 13.47
C THR A 22 0.29 16.35 13.26
N VAL A 23 -0.52 15.94 12.30
CA VAL A 23 -1.80 16.58 11.92
C VAL A 23 -2.90 15.53 11.77
N GLU A 24 -4.15 15.94 11.87
CA GLU A 24 -5.27 15.09 11.46
C GLU A 24 -5.26 14.91 9.94
N LEU A 25 -5.50 13.68 9.48
CA LEU A 25 -5.47 13.31 8.07
C LEU A 25 -6.40 14.19 7.20
N GLN A 26 -7.56 14.61 7.72
CA GLN A 26 -8.48 15.51 7.03
C GLN A 26 -7.90 16.87 6.65
N LEU A 27 -6.93 17.38 7.42
CA LEU A 27 -6.29 18.66 7.14
C LEU A 27 -5.51 18.64 5.81
N LEU A 28 -5.22 17.44 5.30
CA LEU A 28 -4.53 17.26 4.03
C LEU A 28 -5.43 17.52 2.80
N TRP A 29 -6.76 17.44 2.91
CA TRP A 29 -7.69 17.68 1.81
C TRP A 29 -8.82 18.66 2.12
N ARG A 30 -8.86 19.23 3.34
CA ARG A 30 -9.93 20.15 3.75
C ARG A 30 -10.05 21.36 2.79
N GLU A 31 -8.93 21.97 2.44
CA GLU A 31 -8.87 23.22 1.68
C GLU A 31 -8.49 23.02 0.20
N ASN A 32 -7.96 21.85 -0.16
CA ASN A 32 -7.37 21.61 -1.48
C ASN A 32 -7.79 20.24 -2.00
N THR A 33 -7.93 20.14 -3.33
CA THR A 33 -8.05 18.84 -3.98
C THR A 33 -6.72 18.10 -3.82
N THR A 34 -6.78 16.87 -3.30
CA THR A 34 -5.58 16.13 -2.89
C THR A 34 -5.65 14.68 -3.36
N VAL A 35 -4.55 14.20 -3.94
CA VAL A 35 -4.29 12.78 -4.18
C VAL A 35 -3.51 12.21 -3.01
N LEU A 36 -4.15 11.31 -2.26
CA LEU A 36 -3.50 10.53 -1.20
C LEU A 36 -2.97 9.22 -1.78
N PHE A 37 -1.65 9.13 -1.91
CA PHE A 37 -0.94 7.96 -2.40
C PHE A 37 -0.40 7.12 -1.25
N PHE A 38 -1.08 6.03 -0.92
CA PHE A 38 -0.67 5.13 0.16
C PHE A 38 0.40 4.13 -0.29
N LEU A 39 1.59 4.22 0.30
CA LEU A 39 2.71 3.33 0.00
C LEU A 39 2.66 2.06 0.86
N ARG A 40 3.03 0.91 0.29
CA ARG A 40 3.15 -0.32 1.10
C ARG A 40 4.33 -0.26 2.07
N ARG A 41 5.48 0.28 1.63
CA ARG A 41 6.72 0.52 2.41
C ARG A 41 7.72 1.32 1.57
N PHE A 42 8.58 2.11 2.20
CA PHE A 42 9.59 2.93 1.50
C PHE A 42 10.76 2.13 0.93
N GLY A 43 11.14 1.01 1.57
CA GLY A 43 12.25 0.15 1.13
C GLY A 43 11.97 -0.78 -0.05
N CYS A 44 10.73 -0.88 -0.55
CA CYS A 44 10.37 -1.82 -1.62
C CYS A 44 10.68 -1.22 -3.00
N GLN A 45 11.38 -1.97 -3.86
CA GLN A 45 11.74 -1.50 -5.21
C GLN A 45 10.52 -1.19 -6.08
N VAL A 46 9.47 -2.01 -6.00
CA VAL A 46 8.23 -1.75 -6.73
C VAL A 46 7.56 -0.47 -6.22
N CYS A 47 7.50 -0.27 -4.90
CA CYS A 47 6.94 0.97 -4.34
C CYS A 47 7.74 2.21 -4.75
N ARG A 48 9.07 2.11 -4.80
CA ARG A 48 9.96 3.18 -5.28
C ARG A 48 9.75 3.49 -6.76
N TRP A 49 9.60 2.47 -7.59
CA TRP A 49 9.30 2.63 -9.00
C TRP A 49 7.93 3.30 -9.20
N THR A 50 6.87 2.80 -8.55
CA THR A 50 5.53 3.40 -8.63
C THR A 50 5.53 4.84 -8.12
N ALA A 51 6.23 5.15 -7.03
CA ALA A 51 6.35 6.51 -6.53
C ALA A 51 7.00 7.45 -7.56
N LYS A 52 8.04 6.99 -8.27
CA LYS A 52 8.66 7.74 -9.37
C LYS A 52 7.69 7.96 -10.52
N GLU A 53 6.93 6.94 -10.91
CA GLU A 53 5.94 7.07 -11.99
C GLU A 53 4.84 8.08 -11.63
N VAL A 54 4.29 8.02 -10.42
CA VAL A 54 3.27 8.99 -9.95
C VAL A 54 3.87 10.40 -9.88
N SER A 55 5.13 10.54 -9.51
CA SER A 55 5.83 11.83 -9.45
C SER A 55 5.98 12.51 -10.82
N LYS A 56 5.95 11.76 -11.93
CA LYS A 56 5.94 12.35 -13.28
C LYS A 56 4.68 13.18 -13.56
N LEU A 57 3.61 12.95 -12.80
CA LEU A 57 2.35 13.69 -12.91
C LEU A 57 2.37 15.00 -12.11
N GLN A 58 3.44 15.30 -11.35
CA GLN A 58 3.50 16.46 -10.46
C GLN A 58 3.23 17.78 -11.18
N GLU A 59 3.81 17.98 -12.37
CA GLU A 59 3.58 19.21 -13.15
C GLU A 59 2.10 19.39 -13.52
N SER A 60 1.45 18.31 -13.94
CA SER A 60 0.02 18.30 -14.23
C SER A 60 -0.82 18.55 -12.98
N PHE A 61 -0.45 17.99 -11.83
CA PHE A 61 -1.15 18.24 -10.57
C PHE A 61 -1.01 19.70 -10.13
N ASN A 62 0.21 20.25 -10.20
CA ASN A 62 0.48 21.65 -9.85
C ASN A 62 -0.32 22.62 -10.74
N ALA A 63 -0.38 22.38 -12.05
CA ALA A 63 -1.15 23.20 -12.99
C ALA A 63 -2.66 23.23 -12.67
N ASN A 64 -3.17 22.22 -11.96
CA ASN A 64 -4.57 22.11 -11.56
C ASN A 64 -4.77 22.34 -10.05
N GLN A 65 -3.76 22.85 -9.33
CA GLN A 65 -3.81 23.08 -7.89
C GLN A 65 -4.16 21.82 -7.07
N ILE A 66 -3.76 20.66 -7.58
CA ILE A 66 -3.94 19.36 -6.91
C ILE A 66 -2.67 19.05 -6.11
N ARG A 67 -2.83 18.76 -4.82
CA ARG A 67 -1.73 18.29 -3.98
C ARG A 67 -1.48 16.81 -4.20
N LEU A 68 -0.21 16.41 -4.21
CA LEU A 68 0.20 15.01 -4.23
C LEU A 68 0.87 14.68 -2.90
N ILE A 69 0.28 13.74 -2.15
CA ILE A 69 0.76 13.37 -0.83
C ILE A 69 0.98 11.86 -0.75
N GLY A 70 2.19 11.45 -0.41
CA GLY A 70 2.55 10.07 -0.15
C GLY A 70 2.43 9.76 1.35
N ILE A 71 1.69 8.72 1.71
CA ILE A 71 1.56 8.25 3.09
C ILE A 71 2.25 6.89 3.19
N GLY A 72 3.26 6.75 4.05
CA GLY A 72 3.89 5.47 4.36
C GLY A 72 3.49 4.94 5.74
N PRO A 73 3.58 3.62 5.99
CA PRO A 73 3.09 3.02 7.23
C PRO A 73 4.16 2.92 8.34
N GLU A 74 5.42 3.27 8.06
CA GLU A 74 6.57 3.14 8.98
C GLU A 74 7.80 3.87 8.44
N ARG A 75 8.79 4.15 9.30
CA ARG A 75 10.04 4.85 8.92
C ARG A 75 11.07 3.99 8.19
N VAL A 76 10.88 2.66 8.16
CA VAL A 76 11.88 1.75 7.58
C VAL A 76 12.05 2.02 6.08
N GLY A 77 13.28 2.39 5.69
CA GLY A 77 13.64 2.73 4.32
C GLY A 77 13.29 4.16 3.90
N LEU A 78 12.79 5.00 4.83
CA LEU A 78 12.37 6.38 4.54
C LEU A 78 13.55 7.25 4.12
N GLN A 79 14.69 7.16 4.81
CA GLN A 79 15.85 8.01 4.52
C GLN A 79 16.38 7.75 3.11
N GLU A 80 16.51 6.48 2.71
CA GLU A 80 16.93 6.08 1.37
C GLU A 80 15.88 6.49 0.32
N PHE A 81 14.61 6.48 0.70
CA PHE A 81 13.51 6.88 -0.17
C PHE A 81 13.54 8.40 -0.44
N VAL A 82 13.80 9.22 0.58
CA VAL A 82 13.97 10.67 0.45
C VAL A 82 15.25 10.98 -0.33
N ASN A 83 16.39 10.39 0.07
CA ASN A 83 17.68 10.63 -0.58
C ASN A 83 17.68 10.22 -2.06
N GLY A 84 16.99 9.13 -2.39
CA GLY A 84 16.86 8.66 -3.76
C GLY A 84 15.84 9.44 -4.61
N LYS A 85 15.20 10.47 -4.04
CA LYS A 85 14.22 11.35 -4.70
C LYS A 85 13.15 10.54 -5.45
N TYR A 86 12.62 9.49 -4.83
CA TYR A 86 11.62 8.63 -5.45
C TYR A 86 10.23 9.26 -5.49
N PHE A 87 9.99 10.32 -4.72
CA PHE A 87 8.72 11.01 -4.66
C PHE A 87 8.92 12.53 -4.64
N THR A 88 8.12 13.26 -5.40
CA THR A 88 8.19 14.74 -5.51
C THR A 88 7.17 15.47 -4.64
N GLY A 89 6.12 14.78 -4.21
CA GLY A 89 5.08 15.34 -3.35
C GLY A 89 5.46 15.34 -1.87
N GLU A 90 4.50 15.74 -1.03
CA GLU A 90 4.67 15.75 0.42
C GLU A 90 4.64 14.33 0.97
N LEU A 91 5.39 14.05 2.05
CA LEU A 91 5.47 12.73 2.65
C LEU A 91 4.98 12.74 4.09
N TYR A 92 4.13 11.79 4.41
CA TYR A 92 3.55 11.57 5.73
C TYR A 92 3.70 10.11 6.17
N LEU A 93 3.60 9.90 7.48
CA LEU A 93 3.66 8.61 8.14
C LEU A 93 2.36 8.35 8.90
N ASP A 94 1.76 7.18 8.67
CA ASP A 94 0.75 6.59 9.56
C ASP A 94 1.36 5.37 10.25
N GLU A 95 2.15 5.62 11.29
CA GLU A 95 2.84 4.55 12.04
C GLU A 95 1.85 3.64 12.78
N SER A 96 0.70 4.18 13.19
CA SER A 96 -0.41 3.45 13.82
C SER A 96 -1.13 2.51 12.85
N LYS A 97 -1.02 2.79 11.55
CA LYS A 97 -1.67 2.11 10.42
C LYS A 97 -3.20 2.16 10.52
N GLN A 98 -3.75 3.16 11.22
CA GLN A 98 -5.19 3.31 11.39
C GLN A 98 -5.89 3.64 10.07
N SER A 99 -5.33 4.56 9.29
CA SER A 99 -5.86 4.91 7.96
C SER A 99 -5.79 3.73 6.99
N TYR A 100 -4.71 2.94 7.05
CA TYR A 100 -4.57 1.71 6.27
C TYR A 100 -5.63 0.67 6.62
N LYS A 101 -5.92 0.49 7.91
CA LYS A 101 -6.95 -0.44 8.39
C LYS A 101 -8.33 0.02 7.96
N GLU A 102 -8.64 1.31 8.11
CA GLU A 102 -9.93 1.89 7.75
C GLU A 102 -10.20 1.79 6.25
N LEU A 103 -9.19 2.05 5.42
CA LEU A 103 -9.25 1.86 3.96
C LEU A 103 -9.31 0.38 3.54
N GLY A 104 -9.20 -0.55 4.49
CA GLY A 104 -9.23 -1.98 4.21
C GLY A 104 -8.00 -2.50 3.48
N PHE A 105 -6.86 -1.80 3.54
CA PHE A 105 -5.62 -2.28 2.95
C PHE A 105 -5.13 -3.53 3.67
N LYS A 106 -5.27 -4.67 3.00
CA LYS A 106 -4.88 -5.97 3.54
C LYS A 106 -3.38 -6.18 3.42
N ARG A 107 -2.75 -6.58 4.54
CA ARG A 107 -1.44 -7.22 4.50
C ARG A 107 -1.67 -8.70 4.21
N TYR A 108 -1.22 -9.17 3.05
CA TYR A 108 -1.15 -10.61 2.80
C TYR A 108 0.05 -11.17 3.57
N ASN A 109 -0.15 -11.55 4.82
CA ASN A 109 0.79 -12.30 5.66
C ASN A 109 0.42 -13.80 5.62
N ALA A 110 1.34 -14.69 6.03
CA ALA A 110 1.21 -16.15 5.85
C ALA A 110 -0.16 -16.71 6.33
N LEU A 111 -0.69 -16.16 7.43
CA LEU A 111 -2.02 -16.50 7.97
C LEU A 111 -3.20 -16.20 7.03
N SER A 112 -3.07 -15.25 6.10
CA SER A 112 -4.07 -14.95 5.07
C SER A 112 -3.90 -15.79 3.80
N ILE A 113 -2.72 -16.41 3.61
CA ILE A 113 -2.44 -17.30 2.47
C ILE A 113 -2.89 -18.73 2.80
N VAL A 114 -2.75 -19.18 4.05
CA VAL A 114 -3.15 -20.54 4.45
C VAL A 114 -4.62 -20.84 4.13
N PRO A 115 -5.61 -19.99 4.48
CA PRO A 115 -7.01 -20.22 4.06
C PRO A 115 -7.21 -20.16 2.54
N ALA A 116 -6.47 -19.30 1.83
CA ALA A 116 -6.54 -19.19 0.38
C ALA A 116 -5.95 -20.42 -0.35
N ALA A 117 -4.91 -21.02 0.21
CA ALA A 117 -4.27 -22.25 -0.27
C ALA A 117 -5.06 -23.52 0.09
N LEU A 118 -5.91 -23.47 1.11
CA LEU A 118 -6.78 -24.58 1.54
C LEU A 118 -8.14 -24.61 0.82
N GLY A 119 -8.38 -23.71 -0.14
CA GLY A 119 -9.62 -23.69 -0.91
C GLY A 119 -9.87 -25.03 -1.61
N LYS A 120 -11.12 -25.54 -1.56
CA LYS A 120 -11.50 -26.84 -2.16
C LYS A 120 -10.96 -27.02 -3.58
N LYS A 121 -11.02 -25.98 -4.41
CA LYS A 121 -10.49 -26.00 -5.79
C LYS A 121 -8.99 -26.28 -5.87
N VAL A 122 -8.18 -25.73 -4.96
CA VAL A 122 -6.74 -26.01 -4.90
C VAL A 122 -6.50 -27.44 -4.42
N ARG A 123 -7.26 -27.89 -3.41
CA ARG A 123 -7.18 -29.26 -2.89
C ARG A 123 -7.55 -30.30 -3.95
N ASP A 124 -8.62 -30.08 -4.71
CA ASP A 124 -9.08 -30.98 -5.76
C ASP A 124 -8.06 -31.09 -6.90
N VAL A 125 -7.41 -29.97 -7.27
CA VAL A 125 -6.32 -29.97 -8.26
C VAL A 125 -5.11 -30.74 -7.75
N VAL A 126 -4.71 -30.53 -6.49
CA VAL A 126 -3.60 -31.26 -5.87
C VAL A 126 -3.92 -32.75 -5.76
N THR A 127 -5.13 -33.12 -5.35
CA THR A 127 -5.58 -34.52 -5.28
C THR A 127 -5.59 -35.19 -6.66
N LYS A 128 -6.05 -34.49 -7.70
CA LYS A 128 -6.07 -34.99 -9.09
C LYS A 128 -4.66 -35.18 -9.68
N VAL A 129 -3.73 -34.28 -9.35
CA VAL A 129 -2.32 -34.41 -9.75
C VAL A 129 -1.66 -35.57 -9.02
N ILE A 130 -1.82 -35.68 -7.69
CA ILE A 130 -1.25 -36.77 -6.89
C ILE A 130 -1.82 -38.13 -7.32
N SER A 131 -3.11 -38.21 -7.66
CA SER A 131 -3.72 -39.46 -8.17
C SER A 131 -3.17 -39.83 -9.54
N SER A 132 -2.95 -38.85 -10.44
CA SER A 132 -2.38 -39.11 -11.78
C SER A 132 -0.89 -39.47 -11.73
N SER A 133 -0.14 -38.96 -10.74
CA SER A 133 1.28 -39.30 -10.54
C SER A 133 1.50 -40.70 -9.95
N ARG A 134 0.44 -41.34 -9.43
CA ARG A 134 0.51 -42.72 -8.89
C ARG A 134 0.31 -43.80 -9.96
N GLU A 135 -0.06 -43.43 -11.19
CA GLU A 135 -0.21 -44.35 -12.32
C GLU A 135 1.04 -44.46 -13.21
N TYR A 136 2.12 -43.72 -12.92
CA TYR A 136 3.39 -43.89 -13.61
C TYR A 136 4.32 -44.85 -12.85
N ILE A 137 4.14 -46.14 -13.08
CA ILE A 137 5.21 -47.14 -12.91
C ILE A 137 5.90 -47.26 -14.28
N PRO A 138 7.10 -46.68 -14.49
CA PRO A 138 7.90 -47.07 -15.65
C PRO A 138 8.35 -48.52 -15.44
N GLY A 139 8.27 -49.30 -16.53
CA GLY A 139 8.25 -50.76 -16.53
C GLY A 139 9.45 -51.45 -15.87
N SER A 140 9.12 -52.66 -15.37
CA SER A 140 9.85 -53.93 -15.54
C SER A 140 11.36 -53.91 -15.76
#